data_AF-A0A1E1GK69-F1
#
_entry.id   AF-A0A1E1GK69-F1
#
_cell.length_a   1.000
_cell.length_b   1.000
_cell.length_c   1.000
_cell.angle_alpha   90.00
_cell.angle_beta   90.00
_cell.angle_gamma   90.00
#
_symmetry.space_group_name_H-M   'P 1'
#
loop_
_entity.id
_entity.type
_entity.pdbx_description
1 polymer ?
#
loop_
_entity_poly.entity_id
_entity_poly.type
_entity_poly.pdbx_seq_one_letter_code
_entity_poly.pdbx_strand_id
1 'polypeptide(L)'
;HGLYWCHVCSAGSCALLAIQHKKHISIWQITSLQEQNRLLVSQTCEASEPFPLLPQGCLWHPTKVVLAILTKRDASILYAVRADNCRVKVDIKGSGLIHGACWTKDGNRLVIGVGSALHSYIWNDVQKTVNACTFCPIFDVGSYICAIEATLDSQVAVATELPLDKICGLNAGIAFDVSIGAGSDLFSSKSPVLVVNEHSIGTRRPSVCSERSLSADSTLSGPVDLTHILANHRKSDPSPLINLRRRDYLTGSGQDSSHLILVTFER
;
A
#
# COMPACT_ATOMS: atom_id res chain seq x y z
N HIS A 1 1.79 -6.67 11.05
CA HIS A 1 2.03 -5.97 12.32
C HIS A 1 2.90 -4.77 12.02
N GLY A 2 2.73 -3.65 12.73
CA GLY A 2 3.47 -2.41 12.49
C GLY A 2 3.77 -1.68 13.80
N LEU A 3 4.83 -0.87 13.80
CA LEU A 3 5.29 -0.07 14.93
C LEU A 3 5.41 1.38 14.47
N TYR A 4 4.75 2.30 15.16
CA TYR A 4 4.68 3.70 14.76
C TYR A 4 4.97 4.60 15.96
N TRP A 5 6.04 5.38 15.88
CA TRP A 5 6.44 6.32 16.91
C TRP A 5 5.72 7.65 16.76
N CYS A 6 5.22 8.21 17.85
CA CYS A 6 4.72 9.57 17.87
C CYS A 6 5.91 10.54 17.81
N HIS A 7 5.91 11.46 16.84
CA HIS A 7 6.97 12.46 16.68
C HIS A 7 6.92 13.57 17.73
N VAL A 8 5.81 13.71 18.46
CA VAL A 8 5.62 14.75 19.46
C VAL A 8 6.22 14.29 20.79
N CYS A 9 7.50 14.64 20.99
CA CYS A 9 8.21 14.46 22.26
C CYS A 9 8.96 15.74 22.60
N SER A 10 8.63 16.39 23.72
CA SER A 10 9.48 17.42 24.33
C SER A 10 10.52 16.78 25.25
N ALA A 11 11.62 17.48 25.51
CA ALA A 11 12.59 17.05 26.52
C ALA A 11 11.88 16.82 27.88
N GLY A 12 12.09 15.65 28.48
CA GLY A 12 11.43 15.23 29.73
C GLY A 12 10.01 14.65 29.56
N SER A 13 9.47 14.56 28.34
CA SER A 13 8.17 13.94 28.08
C SER A 13 8.28 12.44 27.75
N CYS A 14 7.16 11.74 27.88
CA CYS A 14 7.07 10.31 27.63
C CYS A 14 6.81 10.04 26.14
N ALA A 15 7.64 9.19 25.53
CA ALA A 15 7.46 8.75 24.15
C ALA A 15 6.23 7.86 24.02
N LEU A 16 5.54 7.96 22.88
CA LEU A 16 4.39 7.12 22.57
C LEU A 16 4.68 6.24 21.34
N LEU A 17 4.30 4.97 21.47
CA LEU A 17 4.43 3.96 20.44
C LEU A 17 3.05 3.34 20.18
N ALA A 18 2.58 3.43 18.94
CA ALA A 18 1.42 2.67 18.48
C ALA A 18 1.91 1.34 17.90
N ILE A 19 1.36 0.24 18.40
CA ILE A 19 1.59 -1.11 17.93
C ILE A 19 0.35 -1.57 17.18
N GLN A 20 0.49 -1.76 15.89
CA GLN A 20 -0.58 -2.22 15.02
C GLN A 20 -0.60 -3.75 14.95
N HIS A 21 -1.73 -4.33 15.35
CA HIS A 21 -2.06 -5.74 15.12
C HIS A 21 -3.02 -5.87 13.94
N LYS A 22 -3.55 -7.08 13.70
CA LYS A 22 -4.44 -7.31 12.54
C LYS A 22 -5.76 -6.53 12.64
N LYS A 23 -6.37 -6.49 13.84
CA LYS A 23 -7.69 -5.90 14.09
C LYS A 23 -7.74 -5.01 15.34
N HIS A 24 -6.60 -4.72 15.95
CA HIS A 24 -6.53 -3.83 17.10
C HIS A 24 -5.19 -3.10 17.12
N ILE A 25 -5.13 -2.03 17.89
CA ILE A 25 -3.95 -1.20 18.11
C ILE A 25 -3.80 -1.05 19.61
N SER A 26 -2.58 -1.22 20.11
CA SER A 26 -2.22 -0.86 21.47
C SER A 26 -1.26 0.32 21.45
N ILE A 27 -1.45 1.26 22.38
CA ILE A 27 -0.60 2.44 22.52
C ILE A 27 0.16 2.33 23.83
N TRP A 28 1.47 2.45 23.72
CA TRP A 28 2.41 2.28 24.81
C TRP A 28 3.13 3.59 25.07
N GLN A 29 3.20 3.94 26.34
CA GLN A 29 3.98 5.05 26.85
C GLN A 29 5.30 4.53 27.39
N ILE A 30 6.39 5.14 26.94
CA ILE A 30 7.75 4.82 27.32
C ILE A 30 8.37 6.06 27.95
N THR A 31 8.77 5.94 29.21
CA THR A 31 9.32 7.04 30.00
C THR A 31 10.69 6.64 30.54
N SER A 32 11.70 7.49 30.32
CA SER A 32 13.01 7.32 30.95
C SER A 32 13.03 8.02 32.31
N LEU A 33 13.27 7.26 33.37
CA LEU A 33 13.47 7.80 34.71
C LEU A 33 14.97 8.03 34.91
N GLN A 34 15.43 9.24 34.57
CA GLN A 34 16.84 9.59 34.52
C GLN A 34 17.57 9.35 35.86
N GLU A 35 16.87 9.54 36.98
CA GLU A 35 17.40 9.31 38.32
C GLU A 35 17.68 7.83 38.64
N GLN A 36 17.04 6.90 37.94
CA GLN A 36 17.10 5.46 38.25
C GLN A 36 17.72 4.62 37.12
N ASN A 37 18.08 5.22 35.98
CA ASN A 37 18.47 4.50 34.75
C ASN A 37 17.48 3.37 34.40
N ARG A 38 16.19 3.63 34.58
CA ARG A 38 15.09 2.68 34.35
C ARG A 38 14.14 3.22 33.30
N LEU A 39 13.69 2.31 32.43
CA LEU A 39 12.61 2.57 31.49
C LEU A 39 11.29 2.08 32.11
N LEU A 40 10.33 2.98 32.24
CA LEU A 40 8.94 2.63 32.55
C LEU A 40 8.20 2.47 31.22
N VAL A 41 7.59 1.31 31.03
CA VAL A 41 6.78 0.99 29.85
C VAL A 41 5.39 0.62 30.33
N SER A 42 4.38 1.34 29.85
CA SER A 42 2.98 1.13 30.25
C SER A 42 2.06 1.23 29.05
N GLN A 43 1.07 0.34 28.96
CA GLN A 43 0.02 0.44 27.97
C GLN A 43 -0.98 1.50 28.43
N THR A 44 -1.31 2.44 27.54
CA THR A 44 -2.16 3.60 27.84
C THR A 44 -3.52 3.52 27.18
N CYS A 45 -3.58 2.90 26.01
CA CYS A 45 -4.80 2.81 25.21
C CYS A 45 -4.81 1.52 24.40
N GLU A 46 -6.01 1.00 24.15
CA GLU A 46 -6.25 -0.07 23.21
C GLU A 46 -7.50 0.24 22.38
N ALA A 47 -7.38 0.15 21.07
CA ALA A 47 -8.48 0.38 20.13
C ALA A 47 -8.67 -0.86 19.26
N SER A 48 -9.90 -1.40 19.23
CA SER A 48 -10.27 -2.51 18.36
C SER A 48 -11.09 -2.03 17.18
N GLU A 49 -10.86 -2.65 16.03
CA GLU A 49 -11.57 -2.42 14.78
C GLU A 49 -12.32 -3.67 14.31
N PRO A 50 -13.55 -3.53 13.77
CA PRO A 50 -14.32 -4.66 13.26
C PRO A 50 -13.63 -5.31 12.06
N PHE A 51 -12.95 -4.50 11.24
CA PHE A 51 -12.25 -4.91 10.03
C PHE A 51 -10.73 -4.88 10.23
N PRO A 52 -9.98 -5.68 9.45
CA PRO A 52 -8.53 -5.60 9.47
C PRO A 52 -8.02 -4.21 9.13
N LEU A 53 -7.00 -3.78 9.86
CA LEU A 53 -6.29 -2.53 9.63
C LEU A 53 -5.48 -2.60 8.34
N LEU A 54 -5.34 -1.46 7.65
CA LEU A 54 -4.46 -1.37 6.48
C LEU A 54 -3.00 -1.58 6.87
N PRO A 55 -2.15 -2.12 5.98
CA PRO A 55 -0.71 -1.93 6.08
C PRO A 55 -0.42 -0.42 6.18
N GLN A 56 0.36 0.02 7.18
CA GLN A 56 0.55 1.46 7.45
C GLN A 56 -0.74 2.21 7.82
N GLY A 57 -1.69 1.49 8.42
CA GLY A 57 -2.99 2.03 8.81
C GLY A 57 -2.98 2.87 10.09
N CYS A 58 -1.82 3.11 10.70
CA CYS A 58 -1.66 3.92 11.91
C CYS A 58 -0.78 5.13 11.59
N LEU A 59 -1.36 6.34 11.66
CA LEU A 59 -0.68 7.56 11.25
C LEU A 59 -0.76 8.61 12.37
N TRP A 60 0.38 8.87 13.01
CA TRP A 60 0.48 9.93 13.99
C TRP A 60 0.36 11.29 13.32
N HIS A 61 -0.41 12.18 13.92
CA HIS A 61 -0.42 13.59 13.54
C HIS A 61 1.00 14.18 13.77
N PRO A 62 1.54 14.99 12.85
CA PRO A 62 2.94 15.43 12.91
C PRO A 62 3.26 16.29 14.14
N THR A 63 2.30 17.11 14.57
CA THR A 63 2.50 18.07 15.68
C THR A 63 1.58 17.87 16.89
N LYS A 64 0.69 16.87 16.87
CA LYS A 64 -0.29 16.62 17.95
C LYS A 64 -0.26 15.17 18.37
N VAL A 65 -0.65 14.90 19.61
CA VAL A 65 -0.72 13.54 20.16
C VAL A 65 -2.06 12.89 19.77
N VAL A 66 -2.24 12.70 18.47
CA VAL A 66 -3.47 12.20 17.84
C VAL A 66 -3.08 11.14 16.80
N LEU A 67 -3.83 10.04 16.75
CA LEU A 67 -3.56 8.91 15.86
C LEU A 67 -4.73 8.70 14.91
N ALA A 68 -4.46 8.73 13.60
CA ALA A 68 -5.42 8.25 12.60
C ALA A 68 -5.29 6.73 12.43
N ILE A 69 -6.42 6.04 12.38
CA ILE A 69 -6.56 4.59 12.29
C ILE A 69 -7.37 4.26 11.04
N LEU A 70 -6.81 3.42 10.17
CA LEU A 70 -7.37 3.10 8.87
C LEU A 70 -7.61 1.61 8.71
N THR A 71 -8.81 1.28 8.23
CA THR A 71 -9.16 -0.04 7.71
C THR A 71 -9.40 0.08 6.21
N LYS A 72 -9.69 -1.03 5.51
CA LYS A 72 -10.07 -0.97 4.09
C LYS A 72 -11.36 -0.17 3.81
N ARG A 73 -12.17 0.12 4.83
CA ARG A 73 -13.52 0.70 4.66
C ARG A 73 -13.72 1.99 5.43
N ASP A 74 -13.19 2.03 6.65
CA ASP A 74 -13.40 3.13 7.58
C ASP A 74 -12.08 3.74 8.03
N ALA A 75 -12.14 5.02 8.41
CA ALA A 75 -11.09 5.73 9.11
C ALA A 75 -11.63 6.34 10.41
N SER A 76 -10.77 6.42 11.43
CA SER A 76 -11.09 7.14 12.67
C SER A 76 -9.87 7.88 13.21
N ILE A 77 -10.12 8.90 14.02
CA ILE A 77 -9.10 9.68 14.70
C ILE A 77 -9.25 9.47 16.19
N LEU A 78 -8.24 8.86 16.78
CA LEU A 78 -8.09 8.64 18.21
C LEU A 78 -7.30 9.82 18.80
N TYR A 79 -7.97 10.65 19.60
CA TYR A 79 -7.41 11.93 20.08
C TYR A 79 -7.08 11.94 21.58
N ALA A 80 -7.52 10.95 22.33
CA ALA A 80 -7.29 10.84 23.76
C ALA A 80 -6.52 9.56 24.10
N VAL A 81 -5.36 9.40 23.45
CA VAL A 81 -4.52 8.19 23.52
C VAL A 81 -3.95 7.88 24.91
N ARG A 82 -4.05 8.81 25.86
CA ARG A 82 -3.52 8.67 27.24
C ARG A 82 -4.60 8.48 28.32
N ALA A 83 -5.89 8.62 27.99
CA ALA A 83 -6.94 8.77 29.01
C ALA A 83 -8.12 7.80 28.84
N ASP A 84 -8.88 7.88 27.75
CA ASP A 84 -10.22 7.30 27.65
C ASP A 84 -10.54 6.66 26.28
N ASN A 85 -9.53 6.50 25.42
CA ASN A 85 -9.66 5.93 24.08
C ASN A 85 -10.72 6.66 23.21
N CYS A 86 -11.01 7.93 23.51
CA CYS A 86 -11.97 8.71 22.74
C CYS A 86 -11.50 8.88 21.29
N ARG A 87 -12.39 8.49 20.36
CA ARG A 87 -12.18 8.57 18.92
C ARG A 87 -13.38 9.18 18.22
N VAL A 88 -13.13 9.81 17.08
CA VAL A 88 -14.17 10.24 16.15
C VAL A 88 -13.98 9.53 14.81
N LYS A 89 -15.08 9.08 14.20
CA LYS A 89 -15.03 8.48 12.87
C LYS A 89 -14.92 9.58 11.81
N VAL A 90 -14.15 9.30 10.76
CA VAL A 90 -14.13 10.14 9.56
C VAL A 90 -15.30 9.71 8.68
N ASP A 91 -16.17 10.66 8.33
CA ASP A 91 -17.30 10.42 7.43
C ASP A 91 -16.82 10.40 5.97
N ILE A 92 -16.38 9.22 5.53
CA ILE A 92 -15.86 9.03 4.18
C ILE A 92 -17.00 9.02 3.18
N LYS A 93 -17.12 10.11 2.42
CA LYS A 93 -18.08 10.23 1.32
C LYS A 93 -17.55 9.52 0.09
N GLY A 94 -18.24 8.50 -0.39
CA GLY A 94 -17.90 7.81 -1.64
C GLY A 94 -17.96 6.30 -1.50
N SER A 95 -18.06 5.61 -2.64
CA SER A 95 -17.96 4.15 -2.72
C SER A 95 -16.55 3.77 -3.13
N GLY A 96 -15.79 3.12 -2.26
CA GLY A 96 -14.45 2.65 -2.58
C GLY A 96 -13.73 2.05 -1.39
N LEU A 97 -12.60 1.41 -1.65
CA LEU A 97 -11.70 0.94 -0.61
C LEU A 97 -10.64 1.99 -0.32
N ILE A 98 -10.23 2.07 0.94
CA ILE A 98 -9.11 2.90 1.36
C ILE A 98 -7.80 2.17 1.02
N HIS A 99 -6.88 2.87 0.36
CA HIS A 99 -5.55 2.36 -0.02
C HIS A 99 -4.43 2.84 0.88
N GLY A 100 -4.57 4.06 1.38
CA GLY A 100 -3.62 4.69 2.26
C GLY A 100 -4.12 6.05 2.69
N ALA A 101 -3.39 6.69 3.59
CA ALA A 101 -3.60 8.07 3.92
C ALA A 101 -2.29 8.67 4.42
N CYS A 102 -2.24 9.98 4.54
CA CYS A 102 -1.18 10.68 5.23
C CYS A 102 -1.72 11.97 5.87
N TRP A 103 -1.05 12.43 6.91
CA TRP A 103 -1.17 13.81 7.35
C TRP A 103 -0.24 14.68 6.51
N THR A 104 -0.71 15.83 6.04
CA THR A 104 0.19 16.86 5.50
C THR A 104 1.23 17.24 6.54
N LYS A 105 2.45 17.62 6.13
CA LYS A 105 3.56 17.88 7.08
C LYS A 105 3.24 19.01 8.04
N ASP A 106 2.45 19.99 7.61
CA ASP A 106 1.93 21.07 8.46
C ASP A 106 0.89 20.60 9.51
N GLY A 107 0.36 19.38 9.36
CA GLY A 107 -0.65 18.80 10.24
C GLY A 107 -2.06 19.37 10.06
N ASN A 108 -2.31 20.15 9.02
CA ASN A 108 -3.62 20.77 8.83
C ASN A 108 -4.64 19.81 8.21
N ARG A 109 -4.18 18.86 7.40
CA ARG A 109 -5.06 18.00 6.60
C ARG A 109 -4.70 16.52 6.76
N LEU A 110 -5.72 15.69 6.96
CA LEU A 110 -5.65 14.25 6.74
C LEU A 110 -6.14 13.98 5.32
N VAL A 111 -5.29 13.38 4.49
CA VAL A 111 -5.61 13.04 3.09
C VAL A 111 -5.73 11.53 2.97
N ILE A 112 -6.90 11.04 2.57
CA ILE A 112 -7.23 9.61 2.46
C ILE A 112 -7.42 9.24 0.98
N GLY A 113 -6.72 8.22 0.50
CA GLY A 113 -6.91 7.67 -0.84
C GLY A 113 -8.00 6.63 -0.88
N VAL A 114 -9.05 6.87 -1.66
CA VAL A 114 -10.20 5.98 -1.83
C VAL A 114 -10.40 5.72 -3.32
N GLY A 115 -10.15 4.48 -3.77
CA GLY A 115 -10.16 4.16 -5.20
C GLY A 115 -9.17 5.03 -5.99
N SER A 116 -9.67 5.85 -6.92
CA SER A 116 -8.87 6.83 -7.69
C SER A 116 -8.87 8.24 -7.11
N ALA A 117 -9.56 8.49 -5.99
CA ALA A 117 -9.76 9.84 -5.46
C ALA A 117 -9.04 10.07 -4.14
N LEU A 118 -8.58 11.30 -3.94
CA LEU A 118 -8.08 11.80 -2.66
C LEU A 118 -9.20 12.53 -1.94
N HIS A 119 -9.42 12.17 -0.68
CA HIS A 119 -10.37 12.81 0.21
C HIS A 119 -9.63 13.62 1.26
N SER A 120 -9.88 14.92 1.33
CA SER A 120 -9.22 15.85 2.25
C SER A 120 -10.11 16.17 3.46
N TYR A 121 -9.58 15.96 4.66
CA TYR A 121 -10.25 16.24 5.92
C TYR A 121 -9.43 17.17 6.80
N ILE A 122 -10.10 18.06 7.54
CA ILE A 122 -9.50 18.98 8.50
C ILE A 122 -9.78 18.48 9.91
N TRP A 123 -8.73 18.37 10.72
CA TRP A 123 -8.83 18.05 12.15
C TRP A 123 -8.96 19.33 12.98
N ASN A 124 -10.10 19.49 13.65
CA ASN A 124 -10.29 20.54 14.64
C ASN A 124 -9.98 19.99 16.05
N ASP A 125 -8.83 20.37 16.59
CA ASP A 125 -8.39 19.88 17.89
C ASP A 125 -9.18 20.49 19.07
N VAL A 126 -9.76 21.68 18.90
CA VAL A 126 -10.57 22.32 19.96
C VAL A 126 -11.91 21.63 20.09
N GLN A 127 -12.57 21.36 18.97
CA GLN A 127 -13.88 20.71 18.94
C GLN A 127 -13.80 19.17 18.95
N LYS A 128 -12.60 18.61 18.77
CA LYS A 128 -12.36 17.16 18.60
C LYS A 128 -13.19 16.56 17.46
N THR A 129 -13.34 17.31 16.39
CA THR A 129 -14.12 16.93 15.19
C THR A 129 -13.23 16.82 13.96
N VAL A 130 -13.63 15.96 13.04
CA VAL A 130 -13.02 15.83 11.72
C VAL A 130 -14.06 16.10 10.65
N ASN A 131 -13.80 17.06 9.77
CA ASN A 131 -14.73 17.47 8.73
C ASN A 131 -14.05 17.41 7.37
N ALA A 132 -14.78 17.05 6.32
CA ALA A 132 -14.29 17.18 4.97
C ALA A 132 -13.94 18.65 4.67
N CYS A 133 -12.92 18.89 3.84
CA CYS A 133 -12.58 20.25 3.45
C CYS A 133 -13.75 20.93 2.70
N THR A 134 -13.98 22.22 2.95
CA THR A 134 -15.05 22.97 2.28
C THR A 134 -14.72 23.23 0.82
N PHE A 135 -13.45 23.40 0.48
CA PHE A 135 -12.98 23.62 -0.89
C PHE A 135 -12.29 22.36 -1.41
N CYS A 136 -12.79 21.81 -2.52
CA CYS A 136 -12.29 20.59 -3.16
C CYS A 136 -12.03 19.43 -2.16
N PRO A 137 -13.06 18.96 -1.41
CA PRO A 137 -12.90 17.84 -0.48
C PRO A 137 -12.46 16.55 -1.14
N ILE A 138 -12.76 16.39 -2.44
CA ILE A 138 -12.47 15.19 -3.23
C ILE A 138 -11.77 15.63 -4.51
N PHE A 139 -10.58 15.08 -4.75
CA PHE A 139 -9.80 15.30 -5.96
C PHE A 139 -9.56 13.96 -6.66
N ASP A 140 -10.10 13.80 -7.87
CA ASP A 140 -9.89 12.58 -8.66
C ASP A 140 -8.51 12.62 -9.33
N VAL A 141 -7.72 11.58 -9.08
CA VAL A 141 -6.38 11.39 -9.62
C VAL A 141 -6.45 10.74 -11.01
N GLY A 142 -7.60 10.13 -11.37
CA GLY A 142 -7.86 9.54 -12.68
C GLY A 142 -7.35 8.11 -12.87
N SER A 143 -6.62 7.55 -11.90
CA SER A 143 -6.24 6.14 -11.83
C SER A 143 -6.23 5.66 -10.39
N TYR A 144 -6.33 4.35 -10.19
CA TYR A 144 -6.40 3.72 -8.88
C TYR A 144 -5.16 4.04 -8.05
N ILE A 145 -5.35 4.48 -6.81
CA ILE A 145 -4.26 4.87 -5.93
C ILE A 145 -3.68 3.64 -5.25
N CYS A 146 -2.36 3.49 -5.27
CA CYS A 146 -1.67 2.39 -4.59
C CYS A 146 -0.88 2.84 -3.36
N ALA A 147 -0.38 4.08 -3.34
CA ALA A 147 0.33 4.65 -2.20
C ALA A 147 0.16 6.17 -2.14
N ILE A 148 0.21 6.71 -0.92
CA ILE A 148 0.15 8.15 -0.64
C ILE A 148 1.17 8.43 0.46
N GLU A 149 1.94 9.50 0.30
CA GLU A 149 2.89 9.96 1.31
C GLU A 149 2.94 11.50 1.33
N ALA A 150 3.14 12.09 2.50
CA ALA A 150 3.32 13.54 2.62
C ALA A 150 4.74 13.94 2.23
N THR A 151 4.87 14.97 1.39
CA THR A 151 6.18 15.46 0.91
C THR A 151 6.59 16.75 1.62
N LEU A 152 5.97 17.86 1.23
CA LEU A 152 6.17 19.21 1.78
C LEU A 152 5.00 19.58 2.71
N ASP A 153 5.01 20.81 3.22
CA ASP A 153 4.03 21.35 4.18
C ASP A 153 2.58 20.98 3.84
N SER A 154 2.10 21.39 2.67
CA SER A 154 0.73 21.16 2.20
C SER A 154 0.68 20.33 0.91
N GLN A 155 1.67 19.47 0.68
CA GLN A 155 1.76 18.64 -0.52
C GLN A 155 1.82 17.15 -0.19
N VAL A 156 1.17 16.36 -1.04
CA VAL A 156 1.21 14.89 -0.99
C VAL A 156 1.68 14.32 -2.32
N ALA A 157 2.46 13.26 -2.28
CA ALA A 157 2.79 12.43 -3.42
C ALA A 157 1.84 11.23 -3.47
N VAL A 158 1.37 10.92 -4.67
CA VAL A 158 0.42 9.83 -4.93
C VAL A 158 0.97 8.97 -6.04
N ALA A 159 1.13 7.68 -5.75
CA ALA A 159 1.45 6.69 -6.78
C ALA A 159 0.15 6.02 -7.23
N THR A 160 -0.03 5.90 -8.55
CA THR A 160 -1.16 5.19 -9.14
C THR A 160 -0.75 3.82 -9.64
N GLU A 161 -1.71 2.90 -9.67
CA GLU A 161 -1.55 1.60 -10.29
C GLU A 161 -1.38 1.74 -11.81
N LEU A 162 -0.68 0.75 -12.38
CA LEU A 162 -0.64 0.53 -13.81
C LEU A 162 -1.99 -0.08 -14.24
N PRO A 163 -2.66 0.42 -15.30
CA PRO A 163 -3.94 -0.13 -15.74
C PRO A 163 -3.73 -1.50 -16.42
N LEU A 164 -3.59 -2.55 -15.59
CA LEU A 164 -3.30 -3.90 -16.04
C LEU A 164 -4.41 -4.47 -16.94
N ASP A 165 -5.65 -4.05 -16.73
CA ASP A 165 -6.79 -4.38 -17.59
C ASP A 165 -6.59 -3.89 -19.03
N LYS A 166 -6.04 -2.68 -19.22
CA LYS A 166 -5.72 -2.12 -20.54
C LYS A 166 -4.51 -2.81 -21.17
N ILE A 167 -3.50 -3.15 -20.38
CA ILE A 167 -2.25 -3.77 -20.87
C ILE A 167 -2.45 -5.24 -21.21
N CYS A 168 -3.18 -6.00 -20.38
CA CYS A 168 -3.43 -7.42 -20.61
C CYS A 168 -4.43 -7.66 -21.75
N GLY A 169 -5.33 -6.71 -22.03
CA GLY A 169 -6.20 -6.77 -23.21
C GLY A 169 -5.46 -6.63 -24.55
N LEU A 170 -4.32 -5.95 -24.56
CA LEU A 170 -3.51 -5.72 -25.78
C LEU A 170 -2.64 -6.93 -26.16
N ASN A 171 -2.27 -7.79 -25.21
CA ASN A 171 -1.46 -8.99 -25.50
C ASN A 171 -2.27 -10.20 -26.00
N ALA A 172 -3.61 -10.15 -25.93
CA ALA A 172 -4.46 -11.22 -26.45
C ALA A 172 -4.53 -11.23 -28.00
N GLY A 173 -4.11 -10.16 -28.67
CA GLY A 173 -4.17 -10.03 -30.14
C GLY A 173 -2.84 -10.21 -30.89
N ILE A 174 -1.71 -10.31 -30.18
CA ILE A 174 -0.37 -10.39 -30.81
C ILE A 174 0.14 -11.85 -30.89
N ALA A 175 -0.60 -12.80 -30.30
CA ALA A 175 -0.19 -14.21 -30.26
C ALA A 175 -0.58 -15.04 -31.51
N PHE A 176 -1.20 -14.43 -32.54
CA PHE A 176 -1.51 -15.14 -33.79
C PHE A 176 -1.34 -14.24 -35.00
N ASP A 177 -0.09 -13.89 -35.32
CA ASP A 177 0.28 -13.69 -36.73
C ASP A 177 1.10 -14.91 -37.17
N VAL A 178 0.42 -16.05 -37.24
CA VAL A 178 0.87 -17.17 -38.06
C VAL A 178 0.44 -16.82 -39.47
N SER A 179 1.41 -16.59 -40.34
CA SER A 179 1.19 -16.46 -41.78
C SER A 179 0.43 -17.68 -42.29
N ILE A 180 -0.89 -17.54 -42.46
CA ILE A 180 -1.71 -18.53 -43.17
C ILE A 180 -1.61 -18.17 -44.65
N GLY A 181 -0.60 -18.74 -45.29
CA GLY A 181 -0.65 -18.94 -46.74
C GLY A 181 -1.81 -19.89 -47.06
N ALA A 182 -2.77 -19.35 -47.82
CA ALA A 182 -3.72 -20.02 -48.70
C ALA A 182 -4.44 -21.30 -48.19
N GLY A 183 -5.75 -21.20 -47.97
CA GLY A 183 -6.63 -22.37 -47.94
C GLY A 183 -8.00 -22.06 -47.36
N SER A 184 -9.03 -22.20 -48.19
CA SER A 184 -10.43 -21.89 -47.92
C SER A 184 -11.10 -22.76 -46.85
N ASP A 185 -12.29 -22.27 -46.46
CA ASP A 185 -13.49 -23.00 -46.03
C ASP A 185 -13.83 -23.07 -44.53
N LEU A 186 -14.87 -22.27 -44.20
CA LEU A 186 -16.08 -22.59 -43.42
C LEU A 186 -15.97 -23.75 -42.40
N PHE A 187 -16.34 -23.50 -41.13
CA PHE A 187 -17.56 -24.04 -40.50
C PHE A 187 -17.67 -23.67 -39.01
N SER A 188 -18.92 -23.36 -38.64
CA SER A 188 -19.49 -23.13 -37.31
C SER A 188 -19.41 -24.37 -36.41
N SER A 189 -19.42 -24.16 -35.07
CA SER A 189 -20.28 -24.88 -34.09
C SER A 189 -19.63 -25.30 -32.76
N LYS A 190 -20.11 -24.66 -31.68
CA LYS A 190 -20.61 -25.21 -30.39
C LYS A 190 -19.65 -25.83 -29.34
N SER A 191 -19.79 -25.26 -28.13
CA SER A 191 -19.55 -25.84 -26.80
C SER A 191 -20.32 -27.15 -26.56
N PRO A 192 -19.85 -27.99 -25.61
CA PRO A 192 -20.76 -28.39 -24.54
C PRO A 192 -20.14 -28.42 -23.13
N VAL A 193 -21.07 -28.51 -22.18
CA VAL A 193 -21.02 -28.45 -20.72
C VAL A 193 -21.41 -29.84 -20.15
N LEU A 194 -20.94 -30.17 -18.92
CA LEU A 194 -21.27 -31.33 -18.04
C LEU A 194 -20.59 -32.68 -18.42
N VAL A 195 -20.19 -33.60 -17.52
CA VAL A 195 -20.77 -34.11 -16.26
C VAL A 195 -19.65 -34.74 -15.38
N VAL A 196 -19.84 -34.68 -14.06
CA VAL A 196 -19.13 -35.35 -12.95
C VAL A 196 -19.30 -36.87 -12.98
N ASN A 197 -18.24 -37.65 -12.74
CA ASN A 197 -18.39 -38.91 -11.98
C ASN A 197 -17.10 -39.34 -11.27
N GLU A 198 -17.23 -39.65 -9.99
CA GLU A 198 -16.19 -40.18 -9.11
C GLU A 198 -16.07 -41.71 -9.26
N HIS A 199 -14.95 -42.28 -8.78
CA HIS A 199 -14.83 -43.42 -7.85
C HIS A 199 -13.60 -44.31 -8.11
N SER A 200 -12.95 -44.72 -7.00
CA SER A 200 -12.32 -46.04 -6.76
C SER A 200 -10.78 -46.14 -6.60
N ILE A 201 -10.36 -45.97 -5.33
CA ILE A 201 -9.54 -46.85 -4.44
C ILE A 201 -8.32 -47.63 -4.98
N GLY A 202 -7.18 -47.42 -4.26
CA GLY A 202 -6.16 -48.43 -3.86
C GLY A 202 -4.97 -48.58 -4.83
N THR A 203 -3.69 -48.73 -4.45
CA THR A 203 -3.07 -49.36 -3.26
C THR A 203 -1.54 -49.08 -3.24
N ARG A 204 -0.96 -48.84 -2.06
CA ARG A 204 0.41 -49.06 -1.49
C ARG A 204 1.72 -49.05 -2.35
N ARG A 205 2.73 -48.33 -1.79
CA ARG A 205 4.22 -48.17 -2.02
C ARG A 205 5.06 -49.49 -1.87
N PRO A 206 6.44 -49.55 -1.92
CA PRO A 206 7.57 -48.63 -2.32
C PRO A 206 8.76 -49.30 -3.12
N SER A 207 9.90 -48.56 -3.30
CA SER A 207 11.32 -49.01 -3.56
C SER A 207 11.78 -49.08 -5.03
N VAL A 208 13.04 -48.91 -5.49
CA VAL A 208 14.37 -48.46 -5.01
C VAL A 208 15.22 -48.10 -6.29
N CYS A 209 16.28 -47.31 -6.13
CA CYS A 209 17.22 -46.70 -7.09
C CYS A 209 17.79 -47.54 -8.26
N SER A 210 18.13 -46.85 -9.37
CA SER A 210 19.31 -47.16 -10.20
C SER A 210 19.79 -45.91 -10.98
N GLU A 211 21.10 -45.84 -11.19
CA GLU A 211 21.92 -44.67 -11.56
C GLU A 211 22.26 -44.58 -13.07
N ARG A 212 22.65 -43.36 -13.49
CA ARG A 212 23.49 -42.94 -14.66
C ARG A 212 22.91 -43.17 -16.08
N SER A 213 22.78 -42.14 -16.94
CA SER A 213 23.91 -41.32 -17.43
C SER A 213 23.47 -40.18 -18.38
N LEU A 214 24.15 -39.03 -18.22
CA LEU A 214 24.61 -38.00 -19.18
C LEU A 214 23.65 -37.07 -19.97
N SER A 215 23.91 -35.77 -19.74
CA SER A 215 23.94 -34.60 -20.65
C SER A 215 22.65 -34.06 -21.29
N ALA A 216 22.16 -32.91 -20.81
CA ALA A 216 22.44 -31.56 -21.34
C ALA A 216 21.37 -30.54 -20.86
N ASP A 217 21.86 -29.47 -20.21
CA ASP A 217 21.27 -28.14 -19.98
C ASP A 217 19.79 -27.99 -19.61
N SER A 218 19.57 -27.91 -18.30
CA SER A 218 18.40 -27.28 -17.68
C SER A 218 18.72 -25.83 -17.32
N THR A 219 17.91 -24.88 -17.80
CA THR A 219 17.84 -23.53 -17.22
C THR A 219 16.45 -23.30 -16.65
N LEU A 220 16.31 -23.55 -15.35
CA LEU A 220 15.18 -23.10 -14.53
C LEU A 220 15.73 -22.38 -13.29
N SER A 221 15.33 -21.11 -13.17
CA SER A 221 14.89 -20.44 -11.94
C SER A 221 15.68 -20.71 -10.65
N GLY A 222 16.58 -19.78 -10.30
CA GLY A 222 17.08 -19.57 -8.94
C GLY A 222 16.79 -18.14 -8.45
N PRO A 223 16.68 -17.92 -7.12
CA PRO A 223 16.41 -16.60 -6.55
C PRO A 223 17.60 -15.66 -6.76
N VAL A 224 17.32 -14.41 -7.14
CA VAL A 224 18.33 -13.38 -7.39
C VAL A 224 19.03 -13.02 -6.07
N ASP A 225 20.33 -13.28 -6.02
CA ASP A 225 21.19 -12.91 -4.89
C ASP A 225 21.53 -11.41 -4.97
N LEU A 226 21.06 -10.64 -3.97
CA LEU A 226 21.25 -9.18 -3.88
C LEU A 226 22.45 -8.78 -3.00
N THR A 227 23.33 -9.73 -2.66
CA THR A 227 24.48 -9.50 -1.77
C THR A 227 25.54 -8.54 -2.34
N HIS A 228 25.40 -8.11 -3.59
CA HIS A 228 26.31 -7.14 -4.23
C HIS A 228 25.89 -5.66 -4.11
N ILE A 229 24.74 -5.34 -3.49
CA ILE A 229 24.29 -3.96 -3.30
C ILE A 229 24.85 -3.38 -1.99
N LEU A 230 26.15 -3.49 -1.72
CA LEU A 230 26.81 -2.59 -0.77
C LEU A 230 28.29 -2.44 -1.13
N ALA A 231 28.73 -1.19 -1.11
CA ALA A 231 30.10 -0.69 -1.24
C ALA A 231 30.68 -0.57 -2.66
N ASN A 232 30.62 0.65 -3.20
CA ASN A 232 31.84 1.39 -3.53
C ASN A 232 31.52 2.89 -3.76
N HIS A 233 31.50 3.65 -2.65
CA HIS A 233 31.63 5.10 -2.71
C HIS A 233 33.13 5.45 -2.78
N ARG A 234 33.66 5.64 -3.98
CA ARG A 234 34.92 6.38 -4.17
C ARG A 234 35.03 6.96 -5.58
N LYS A 235 34.95 8.30 -5.63
CA LYS A 235 35.46 9.21 -6.67
C LYS A 235 34.85 9.08 -8.09
N SER A 236 33.96 10.03 -8.37
CA SER A 236 33.77 10.70 -9.67
C SER A 236 33.84 9.84 -10.95
N ASP A 237 32.69 9.33 -11.34
CA ASP A 237 32.29 9.17 -12.75
C ASP A 237 30.74 9.29 -12.82
N PRO A 238 30.16 9.75 -13.95
CA PRO A 238 28.74 10.06 -14.01
C PRO A 238 27.96 8.77 -13.73
N SER A 239 27.16 8.82 -12.67
CA SER A 239 26.23 7.77 -12.26
C SER A 239 25.60 7.09 -13.48
N PRO A 240 25.53 5.74 -13.55
CA PRO A 240 24.57 5.09 -14.41
C PRO A 240 23.24 5.25 -13.68
N LEU A 241 22.73 6.49 -13.63
CA LEU A 241 21.30 6.70 -13.57
C LEU A 241 20.81 5.92 -14.76
N ILE A 242 20.18 4.79 -14.45
CA ILE A 242 19.46 3.94 -15.36
C ILE A 242 18.79 4.89 -16.33
N ASN A 243 19.32 4.96 -17.55
CA ASN A 243 18.63 5.62 -18.65
C ASN A 243 17.42 4.72 -18.88
N LEU A 244 16.37 4.93 -18.08
CA LEU A 244 15.03 4.49 -18.38
C LEU A 244 14.68 5.23 -19.66
N ARG A 245 15.13 4.69 -20.78
CA ARG A 245 14.62 5.07 -22.09
C ARG A 245 13.13 4.85 -21.98
N ARG A 246 12.40 5.95 -21.90
CA ARG A 246 10.96 6.02 -22.07
C ARG A 246 10.65 5.29 -23.38
N ARG A 247 10.22 4.03 -23.27
CA ARG A 247 9.60 3.31 -24.37
C ARG A 247 8.18 3.81 -24.41
N ASP A 248 7.97 4.93 -25.10
CA ASP A 248 6.65 5.39 -25.46
C ASP A 248 6.04 4.36 -26.40
N TYR A 249 5.33 3.40 -25.83
CA TYR A 249 4.63 2.39 -26.58
C TYR A 249 3.14 2.45 -26.31
N LEU A 250 2.43 2.83 -27.38
CA LEU A 250 1.24 2.17 -27.95
C LEU A 250 -0.06 2.99 -28.08
N THR A 251 -0.25 4.11 -27.38
CA THR A 251 -1.43 4.99 -27.66
C THR A 251 -1.17 6.50 -27.65
N GLY A 252 0.03 6.97 -27.30
CA GLY A 252 0.37 8.41 -27.28
C GLY A 252 -0.42 9.26 -26.27
N SER A 253 -1.39 8.69 -25.56
CA SER A 253 -2.32 9.40 -24.67
C SER A 253 -1.88 9.47 -23.20
N GLY A 254 -0.85 8.70 -22.80
CA GLY A 254 -0.38 8.62 -21.41
C GLY A 254 -1.32 7.87 -20.45
N GLN A 255 -2.39 7.25 -20.96
CA GLN A 255 -3.43 6.56 -20.18
C GLN A 255 -3.09 5.10 -19.84
N ASP A 256 -1.92 4.63 -20.25
CA ASP A 256 -1.46 3.23 -20.12
C ASP A 256 -0.24 3.09 -19.16
N SER A 257 0.07 4.14 -18.38
CA SER A 257 1.19 4.17 -17.45
C SER A 257 0.73 4.36 -16.00
N SER A 258 1.52 3.86 -15.05
CA SER A 258 1.45 4.30 -13.66
C SER A 258 2.09 5.67 -13.52
N HIS A 259 1.58 6.49 -12.60
CA HIS A 259 2.01 7.86 -12.40
C HIS A 259 2.42 8.11 -10.96
N LEU A 260 3.39 9.02 -10.77
CA LEU A 260 3.67 9.66 -9.49
C LEU A 260 3.21 11.11 -9.60
N ILE A 261 2.17 11.46 -8.86
CA ILE A 261 1.48 12.74 -8.95
C ILE A 261 1.70 13.52 -7.67
N LEU A 262 2.08 14.79 -7.79
CA LEU A 262 2.20 15.71 -6.66
C LEU A 262 0.94 16.56 -6.59
N VAL A 263 0.21 16.45 -5.49
CA VAL A 263 -0.99 17.25 -5.22
C VAL A 263 -0.67 18.25 -4.13
N THR A 264 -0.76 19.53 -4.47
CA THR A 264 -0.53 20.64 -3.52
C THR A 264 -1.87 21.25 -3.14
N PHE A 265 -2.15 21.29 -1.84
CA PHE A 265 -3.35 21.91 -1.31
C PHE A 265 -3.10 23.39 -1.05
N GLU A 266 -4.01 24.23 -1.54
CA GLU A 266 -4.05 25.63 -1.16
C GLU A 266 -4.41 25.77 0.33
N ARG A 267 -3.90 26.84 0.93
CA ARG A 267 -4.07 27.15 2.37
C ARG A 267 -5.44 27.77 2.63
#